data_AF-A0A2V3JNX0-F1
#
_entry.id   AF-A0A2V3JNX0-F1
#
_cell.length_a   1.000
_cell.length_b   1.000
_cell.length_c   1.000
_cell.angle_alpha   90.00
_cell.angle_beta   90.00
_cell.angle_gamma   90.00
#
_symmetry.space_group_name_H-M   'P 1'
#
loop_
_entity.id
_entity.type
_entity.pdbx_description
1 polymer ?
#
loop_
_entity_poly.entity_id
_entity_poly.type
_entity_poly.pdbx_seq_one_letter_code
_entity_poly.pdbx_strand_id
1 'polypeptide(L)'
;MNLSGITQALETINIRPDEIHDEQLSETIRILLQLIEELSEDNEELKAENQKLRDEISLMKGEQPKPDIKPSGKKPNVDISSEEERKPNNTPKNKKSKTKKPKIKIDRVEVCEVDKGILPDDAEFKGYQSVVVQEIIIKTDNVEYKKEIYYSPSQNKTYMGKTPSEIEGEFGPGVKSTVLTLKHVANVSEPKIHEFLGNFNIHIAPSTISRILTKNKELFHREKADIFRAGLFSTGYQQMDDTSSKVHSQNHYTHIVCNPYYTAYFTTPRKDRLTVLDILRGDPDGESRSYCFNEEAFGIMAKGLQRNKVANVIK
;
A
#
# COMPACT_ATOMS: atom_id res chain seq x y z
N MET A 1 43.06 3.43 -4.49
CA MET A 1 43.54 4.50 -3.58
C MET A 1 42.36 5.02 -2.79
N ASN A 2 42.51 5.20 -1.48
CA ASN A 2 41.47 5.82 -0.63
C ASN A 2 41.37 7.32 -0.98
N LEU A 3 40.16 7.87 -1.13
CA LEU A 3 39.90 9.30 -1.34
C LEU A 3 40.69 10.18 -0.37
N SER A 4 40.77 9.76 0.90
CA SER A 4 41.57 10.44 1.93
C SER A 4 43.05 10.55 1.59
N GLY A 5 43.65 9.57 0.91
CA GLY A 5 45.05 9.62 0.51
C GLY A 5 45.32 10.49 -0.72
N ILE A 6 44.33 10.63 -1.60
CA ILE A 6 44.41 11.49 -2.79
C ILE A 6 44.27 12.96 -2.37
N THR A 7 43.31 13.27 -1.48
CA THR A 7 43.12 14.63 -0.95
C THR A 7 44.35 15.10 -0.18
N GLN A 8 44.97 14.23 0.63
CA GLN A 8 46.20 14.56 1.37
C GLN A 8 47.39 14.81 0.43
N ALA A 9 47.51 14.03 -0.66
CA ALA A 9 48.54 14.25 -1.67
C ALA A 9 48.34 15.57 -2.42
N LEU A 10 47.10 15.92 -2.77
CA LEU A 10 46.76 17.19 -3.43
C LEU A 10 47.00 18.42 -2.53
N GLU A 11 46.65 18.33 -1.24
CA GLU A 11 46.96 19.38 -0.25
C GLU A 11 48.46 19.57 -0.05
N THR A 12 49.25 18.49 -0.13
CA THR A 12 50.72 18.55 0.00
C THR A 12 51.37 19.19 -1.23
N ILE A 13 50.78 18.98 -2.41
CA ILE A 13 51.31 19.44 -3.68
C ILE A 13 50.98 20.93 -3.95
N ASN A 14 49.91 21.48 -3.35
CA ASN A 14 49.55 22.91 -3.32
C ASN A 14 49.82 23.66 -4.65
N ILE A 15 49.43 23.07 -5.78
CA ILE A 15 49.61 23.68 -7.09
C ILE A 15 48.61 24.82 -7.24
N ARG A 16 49.14 26.04 -7.39
CA ARG A 16 48.37 27.24 -7.74
C ARG A 16 48.74 27.63 -9.17
N PRO A 17 47.91 27.31 -10.17
CA PRO A 17 48.23 27.57 -11.58
C PRO A 17 48.52 29.05 -11.87
N ASP A 18 47.95 29.96 -11.07
CA ASP A 18 48.12 31.41 -11.18
C ASP A 18 49.46 31.94 -10.65
N GLU A 19 50.20 31.13 -9.88
CA GLU A 19 51.49 31.53 -9.27
C GLU A 19 52.70 30.92 -10.01
N ILE A 20 52.46 30.12 -11.06
CA ILE A 20 53.49 29.48 -11.88
C ILE A 20 54.07 30.52 -12.85
N HIS A 21 55.38 30.77 -12.76
CA HIS A 21 56.06 31.79 -13.57
C HIS A 21 56.30 31.38 -15.03
N ASP A 22 56.25 30.08 -15.33
CA ASP A 22 56.35 29.54 -16.69
C ASP A 22 54.96 29.50 -17.34
N GLU A 23 54.76 30.35 -18.33
CA GLU A 23 53.48 30.57 -19.00
C GLU A 23 52.99 29.31 -19.75
N GLN A 24 53.89 28.55 -20.40
CA GLN A 24 53.54 27.31 -21.08
C GLN A 24 53.14 26.20 -20.10
N LEU A 25 53.82 26.14 -18.95
CA LEU A 25 53.49 25.18 -17.90
C LEU A 25 52.15 25.51 -17.22
N SER A 26 51.87 26.80 -16.99
CA SER A 26 50.60 27.26 -16.42
C SER A 26 49.42 26.92 -17.35
N GLU A 27 49.54 27.19 -18.66
CA GLU A 27 48.51 26.83 -19.63
C GLU A 27 48.29 25.31 -19.72
N THR A 28 49.36 24.52 -19.74
CA THR A 28 49.26 23.05 -19.81
C THR A 28 48.52 22.48 -18.59
N ILE A 29 48.80 23.01 -17.39
CA ILE A 29 48.13 22.58 -16.15
C ILE A 29 46.65 22.95 -16.17
N ARG A 30 46.27 24.13 -16.69
CA ARG A 30 44.86 24.51 -16.83
C ARG A 30 44.10 23.57 -17.77
N ILE A 31 44.69 23.26 -18.93
CA ILE A 31 44.08 22.34 -19.90
C ILE A 31 43.92 20.94 -19.30
N LEU A 32 44.92 20.44 -18.56
CA LEU A 32 44.83 19.16 -17.88
C LEU A 32 43.74 19.13 -16.81
N LEU A 33 43.58 20.20 -16.03
CA LEU A 33 42.53 20.30 -15.02
C LEU A 33 41.14 20.28 -15.66
N GLN A 34 40.96 21.02 -16.75
CA GLN A 34 39.69 21.05 -17.49
C GLN A 34 39.35 19.68 -18.09
N LEU A 35 40.35 18.98 -18.63
CA LEU A 35 40.17 17.64 -19.18
C LEU A 35 39.88 16.58 -18.09
N ILE A 36 40.44 16.76 -16.88
CA ILE A 36 40.11 15.92 -15.71
C ILE A 36 38.68 16.17 -15.24
N GLU A 37 38.21 17.42 -15.27
CA GLU A 37 36.83 17.78 -14.92
C GLU A 37 35.83 17.13 -15.89
N GLU A 38 36.06 17.27 -17.20
CA GLU A 38 35.25 16.63 -18.25
C GLU A 38 35.25 15.10 -18.12
N LEU A 39 36.42 14.48 -17.93
CA LEU A 39 36.52 13.04 -17.67
C LEU A 39 35.82 12.60 -16.38
N SER A 40 35.75 13.46 -15.37
CA SER A 40 35.05 13.14 -14.12
C SER A 40 33.54 13.16 -14.33
N GLU A 41 33.03 14.15 -15.07
CA GLU A 41 31.61 14.27 -15.43
C GLU A 41 31.16 13.05 -16.26
N ASP A 42 31.91 12.71 -17.32
CA ASP A 42 31.64 11.53 -18.16
C ASP A 42 31.64 10.23 -17.33
N ASN A 43 32.54 10.11 -16.35
CA ASN A 43 32.64 8.93 -15.51
C ASN A 43 31.46 8.83 -14.52
N GLU A 44 30.93 9.96 -14.04
CA GLU A 44 29.70 9.97 -13.26
C GLU A 44 28.48 9.58 -14.10
N GLU A 45 28.37 10.09 -15.33
CA GLU A 45 27.31 9.69 -16.26
C GLU A 45 27.36 8.19 -16.58
N LEU A 46 28.55 7.67 -16.92
CA LEU A 46 28.75 6.25 -17.20
C LEU A 46 28.44 5.36 -16.00
N LYS A 47 28.77 5.80 -14.78
CA LYS A 47 28.40 5.07 -13.55
C LYS A 47 26.89 5.06 -13.34
N ALA A 48 26.22 6.18 -13.59
CA ALA A 48 24.78 6.28 -13.48
C ALA A 48 24.08 5.37 -14.52
N GLU A 49 24.57 5.34 -15.75
CA GLU A 49 24.07 4.44 -16.79
C GLU A 49 24.33 2.97 -16.47
N ASN A 50 25.54 2.62 -15.99
CA ASN A 50 25.85 1.26 -15.55
C ASN A 50 24.90 0.79 -14.43
N GLN A 51 24.56 1.69 -13.50
CA GLN A 51 23.64 1.37 -12.42
C GLN A 51 22.22 1.10 -12.95
N LYS A 52 21.73 1.93 -13.89
CA LYS A 52 20.44 1.70 -14.56
C LYS A 52 20.38 0.35 -15.28
N LEU A 53 21.43 0.01 -16.04
CA LEU A 53 21.51 -1.28 -16.75
C LEU A 53 21.53 -2.46 -15.78
N ARG A 54 22.23 -2.34 -14.65
CA ARG A 54 22.24 -3.38 -13.60
C ARG A 54 20.88 -3.56 -12.95
N ASP A 55 20.16 -2.47 -12.71
CA ASP A 55 18.81 -2.51 -12.14
C ASP A 55 17.81 -3.14 -13.13
N GLU A 56 17.95 -2.87 -14.42
CA GLU A 56 17.15 -3.48 -15.47
C GLU A 56 17.43 -4.99 -15.64
N ILE A 57 18.70 -5.41 -15.56
CA ILE A 57 19.07 -6.84 -15.53
C ILE A 57 18.49 -7.54 -14.30
N SER A 58 18.49 -6.89 -13.13
CA SER A 58 17.94 -7.47 -11.89
C SER A 58 16.42 -7.64 -12.00
N LEU A 59 15.73 -6.66 -12.58
CA LEU A 59 14.31 -6.73 -12.87
C LEU A 59 13.97 -7.87 -13.86
N MET A 60 14.76 -8.02 -14.93
CA MET A 60 14.60 -9.12 -15.89
C MET A 60 14.85 -10.50 -15.27
N LYS A 61 15.68 -10.59 -14.23
CA LYS A 61 15.94 -11.82 -13.46
C LYS A 61 14.92 -12.07 -12.34
N GLY A 62 13.95 -11.17 -12.14
CA GLY A 62 12.92 -11.29 -11.10
C GLY A 62 13.38 -10.89 -9.70
N GLU A 63 14.55 -10.24 -9.58
CA GLU A 63 15.08 -9.69 -8.34
C GLU A 63 14.69 -8.21 -8.19
N GLN A 64 14.62 -7.70 -6.96
CA GLN A 64 14.33 -6.28 -6.73
C GLN A 64 15.56 -5.41 -7.03
N PRO A 65 15.39 -4.24 -7.67
CA PRO A 65 16.48 -3.30 -7.93
C PRO A 65 17.07 -2.76 -6.62
N LYS A 66 18.29 -2.22 -6.69
CA LYS A 66 18.98 -1.70 -5.50
C LYS A 66 18.16 -0.56 -4.86
N PRO A 67 17.84 -0.63 -3.56
CA PRO A 67 17.07 0.42 -2.90
C PRO A 67 17.86 1.74 -2.86
N ASP A 68 17.18 2.84 -3.19
CA ASP A 68 17.74 4.20 -3.09
C ASP A 68 17.83 4.62 -1.63
N ILE A 69 19.01 4.40 -1.03
CA ILE A 69 19.32 4.78 0.34
C ILE A 69 19.83 6.22 0.31
N LYS A 70 18.96 7.18 0.65
CA LYS A 70 19.38 8.58 0.81
C LYS A 70 20.49 8.68 1.85
N PRO A 71 21.54 9.50 1.62
CA PRO A 71 22.57 9.73 2.62
C PRO A 71 21.92 10.32 3.87
N SER A 72 22.14 9.67 5.02
CA SER A 72 21.77 10.24 6.30
C SER A 72 22.62 11.50 6.51
N GLY A 73 21.97 12.66 6.55
CA GLY A 73 22.63 13.89 6.94
C GLY A 73 23.18 13.71 8.35
N LYS A 74 24.50 13.59 8.48
CA LYS A 74 25.19 13.61 9.78
C LYS A 74 24.99 14.99 10.41
N LYS A 75 23.95 15.14 11.22
CA LYS A 75 23.96 16.15 12.28
C LYS A 75 24.89 15.63 13.39
N PRO A 76 25.80 16.45 13.95
CA PRO A 76 26.59 16.05 15.11
C PRO A 76 25.62 15.68 16.23
N ASN A 77 25.97 14.61 16.96
CA ASN A 77 25.24 13.93 18.03
C ASN A 77 24.42 14.87 18.92
N VAL A 78 23.21 15.24 18.48
CA VAL A 78 22.19 15.83 19.35
C VAL A 78 21.42 14.63 19.86
N ASP A 79 21.33 14.48 21.17
CA ASP A 79 20.40 13.53 21.77
C ASP A 79 18.99 13.89 21.31
N ILE A 80 18.47 13.16 20.30
CA ILE A 80 17.13 13.36 19.72
C ILE A 80 16.10 12.57 20.55
N SER A 81 16.46 12.15 21.77
CA SER A 81 15.54 11.52 22.68
C SER A 81 14.53 12.54 23.19
N SER A 82 13.26 12.32 22.88
CA SER A 82 12.13 13.05 23.46
C SER A 82 11.86 12.67 24.94
N GLU A 83 12.86 12.13 25.64
CA GLU A 83 12.81 11.78 27.06
C GLU A 83 12.53 13.02 27.93
N GLU A 84 13.12 14.18 27.61
CA GLU A 84 12.94 15.40 28.41
C GLU A 84 11.57 16.08 28.19
N GLU A 85 10.96 15.92 27.00
CA GLU A 85 9.58 16.38 26.73
C GLU A 85 8.51 15.41 27.28
N ARG A 86 8.93 14.23 27.73
CA ARG A 86 8.04 13.24 28.32
C ARG A 86 7.71 13.69 29.75
N LYS A 87 6.55 14.32 29.93
CA LYS A 87 5.99 14.60 31.27
C LYS A 87 6.20 13.38 32.17
N PRO A 88 6.86 13.50 33.34
CA PRO A 88 6.97 12.39 34.26
C PRO A 88 5.56 12.09 34.73
N ASN A 89 4.95 11.04 34.16
CA ASN A 89 3.75 10.42 34.71
C ASN A 89 4.16 9.70 36.00
N ASN A 90 4.56 10.46 37.02
CA ASN A 90 4.64 10.02 38.40
C ASN A 90 3.22 9.97 38.95
N THR A 91 2.49 9.01 38.44
CA THR A 91 1.57 8.23 39.24
C THR A 91 1.77 6.81 38.75
N PRO A 92 2.09 5.84 39.61
CA PRO A 92 1.96 4.44 39.24
C PRO A 92 0.45 4.23 39.02
N LYS A 93 -0.02 4.53 37.81
CA LYS A 93 -1.27 3.99 37.33
C LYS A 93 -0.99 2.51 37.35
N ASN A 94 -1.53 1.85 38.37
CA ASN A 94 -1.78 0.42 38.37
C ASN A 94 -2.42 0.13 37.01
N LYS A 95 -1.59 -0.19 36.00
CA LYS A 95 -2.01 -0.87 34.81
C LYS A 95 -2.42 -2.22 35.34
N LYS A 96 -3.64 -2.29 35.89
CA LYS A 96 -4.41 -3.52 35.91
C LYS A 96 -4.39 -3.91 34.45
N SER A 97 -3.52 -4.88 34.11
CA SER A 97 -3.59 -5.59 32.85
C SER A 97 -5.08 -5.83 32.65
N LYS A 98 -5.69 -5.18 31.66
CA LYS A 98 -7.11 -5.35 31.40
C LYS A 98 -7.26 -6.84 31.19
N THR A 99 -7.81 -7.54 32.17
CA THR A 99 -7.95 -8.99 32.14
C THR A 99 -8.70 -9.27 30.85
N LYS A 100 -8.04 -9.90 29.87
CA LYS A 100 -8.64 -10.20 28.56
C LYS A 100 -9.67 -11.32 28.66
N LYS A 101 -9.57 -12.14 29.72
CA LYS A 101 -10.38 -13.32 29.99
C LYS A 101 -11.91 -13.12 29.91
N PRO A 102 -12.54 -12.09 30.48
CA PRO A 102 -14.00 -11.91 30.40
C PRO A 102 -14.49 -11.50 29.00
N LYS A 103 -13.59 -11.23 28.04
CA LYS A 103 -13.95 -10.91 26.65
C LYS A 103 -13.85 -12.09 25.68
N ILE A 104 -13.28 -13.22 26.12
CA ILE A 104 -13.06 -14.38 25.26
C ILE A 104 -14.30 -15.28 25.39
N LYS A 105 -15.03 -15.46 24.29
CA LYS A 105 -16.11 -16.43 24.19
C LYS A 105 -15.50 -17.84 24.23
N ILE A 106 -16.08 -18.72 25.05
CA ILE A 106 -15.68 -20.13 25.11
C ILE A 106 -16.58 -20.93 24.15
N ASP A 107 -16.01 -21.46 23.08
CA ASP A 107 -16.76 -22.25 22.10
C ASP A 107 -16.84 -23.74 22.48
N ARG A 108 -15.88 -24.24 23.27
CA ARG A 108 -15.84 -25.61 23.80
C ARG A 108 -15.16 -25.66 25.16
N VAL A 109 -15.62 -26.58 26.01
CA VAL A 109 -15.01 -26.89 27.31
C VAL A 109 -14.57 -28.34 27.29
N GLU A 110 -13.28 -28.57 27.49
CA GLU A 110 -12.69 -29.91 27.59
C GLU A 110 -12.16 -30.09 29.02
N VAL A 111 -12.51 -31.21 29.66
CA VAL A 111 -12.05 -31.53 31.01
C VAL A 111 -10.78 -32.36 30.90
N CYS A 112 -9.67 -31.83 31.44
CA CYS A 112 -8.42 -32.57 31.55
C CYS A 112 -8.44 -33.38 32.86
N GLU A 113 -8.85 -34.64 32.77
CA GLU A 113 -8.81 -35.54 33.91
C GLU A 113 -7.35 -35.83 34.32
N VAL A 114 -7.11 -35.88 35.64
CA VAL A 114 -5.84 -36.33 36.18
C VAL A 114 -5.80 -37.85 36.10
N ASP A 115 -4.68 -38.41 35.64
CA ASP A 115 -4.46 -39.86 35.71
C ASP A 115 -4.53 -40.32 37.17
N LYS A 116 -5.45 -41.24 37.48
CA LYS A 116 -5.66 -41.70 38.86
C LYS A 116 -4.52 -42.59 39.36
N GLY A 117 -3.70 -43.17 38.48
CA GLY A 117 -2.56 -44.00 38.85
C GLY A 117 -1.39 -43.22 39.46
N ILE A 118 -1.33 -41.91 39.24
CA ILE A 118 -0.30 -41.03 39.83
C ILE A 118 -0.77 -40.35 41.12
N LEU A 119 -2.04 -40.53 41.50
CA LEU A 119 -2.61 -39.92 42.69
C LEU A 119 -2.26 -40.77 43.92
N PRO A 120 -1.82 -40.16 45.03
CA PRO A 120 -1.73 -40.85 46.30
C PRO A 120 -3.13 -41.21 46.84
N ASP A 121 -3.20 -42.18 47.74
CA ASP A 121 -4.48 -42.70 48.28
C ASP A 121 -5.29 -41.65 49.05
N ASP A 122 -4.64 -40.58 49.53
CA ASP A 122 -5.25 -39.46 50.25
C ASP A 122 -5.66 -38.30 49.32
N ALA A 123 -5.50 -38.44 47.99
CA ALA A 123 -5.84 -37.39 47.05
C ALA A 123 -7.36 -37.14 46.96
N GLU A 124 -7.78 -35.94 47.33
CA GLU A 124 -9.17 -35.50 47.24
C GLU A 124 -9.43 -34.58 46.04
N PHE A 125 -10.59 -34.75 45.39
CA PHE A 125 -11.00 -33.86 44.32
C PHE A 125 -11.40 -32.48 44.84
N LYS A 126 -10.68 -31.44 44.41
CA LYS A 126 -10.86 -30.04 44.86
C LYS A 126 -11.57 -29.12 43.85
N GLY A 127 -12.07 -29.67 42.74
CA GLY A 127 -12.68 -28.90 41.65
C GLY A 127 -11.73 -28.65 40.47
N TYR A 128 -12.16 -27.79 39.54
CA TYR A 128 -11.43 -27.50 38.30
C TYR A 128 -10.77 -26.13 38.33
N GLN A 129 -9.53 -26.05 37.81
CA GLN A 129 -8.88 -24.78 37.50
C GLN A 129 -8.94 -24.53 35.99
N SER A 130 -9.60 -23.43 35.58
CA SER A 130 -9.77 -23.13 34.15
C SER A 130 -8.52 -22.50 33.52
N VAL A 131 -8.06 -23.07 32.41
CA VAL A 131 -7.08 -22.48 31.49
C VAL A 131 -7.80 -22.23 30.16
N VAL A 132 -7.74 -20.99 29.66
CA VAL A 132 -8.37 -20.60 28.38
C VAL A 132 -7.27 -20.47 27.33
N VAL A 133 -7.34 -21.28 26.28
CA VAL A 133 -6.45 -21.24 25.11
C VAL A 133 -7.27 -20.79 23.90
N GLN A 134 -6.71 -19.88 23.09
CA GLN A 134 -7.35 -19.41 21.85
C GLN A 134 -6.69 -20.07 20.66
N GLU A 135 -7.46 -20.83 19.90
CA GLU A 135 -7.02 -21.56 18.71
C GLU A 135 -7.79 -21.11 17.47
N ILE A 136 -7.22 -21.37 16.29
CA ILE A 136 -7.89 -21.17 15.00
C ILE A 136 -8.02 -22.53 14.29
N ILE A 137 -9.24 -22.87 13.88
CA ILE A 137 -9.50 -24.09 13.08
C ILE A 137 -9.74 -23.64 11.64
N ILE A 138 -8.85 -24.06 10.74
CA ILE A 138 -9.00 -23.86 9.29
C ILE A 138 -9.27 -25.22 8.67
N LYS A 139 -10.48 -25.42 8.14
CA LYS A 139 -10.90 -26.65 7.48
C LYS A 139 -11.85 -26.33 6.33
N THR A 140 -11.95 -27.23 5.36
CA THR A 140 -12.97 -27.14 4.30
C THR A 140 -14.35 -27.47 4.85
N ASP A 141 -15.37 -26.92 4.19
CA ASP A 141 -16.77 -27.23 4.40
C ASP A 141 -17.43 -27.39 3.02
N ASN A 142 -17.22 -28.56 2.41
CA ASN A 142 -17.64 -28.86 1.05
C ASN A 142 -19.07 -29.43 1.07
N VAL A 143 -19.99 -28.81 0.33
CA VAL A 143 -21.40 -29.20 0.25
C VAL A 143 -21.76 -29.65 -1.17
N GLU A 144 -22.25 -30.88 -1.32
CA GLU A 144 -22.78 -31.39 -2.59
C GLU A 144 -24.27 -31.06 -2.73
N TYR A 145 -24.62 -30.13 -3.63
CA TYR A 145 -26.01 -29.79 -3.93
C TYR A 145 -26.57 -30.69 -5.04
N LYS A 146 -27.35 -31.70 -4.66
CA LYS A 146 -28.05 -32.57 -5.62
C LYS A 146 -29.35 -31.91 -6.08
N LYS A 147 -29.35 -31.45 -7.33
CA LYS A 147 -30.51 -30.78 -7.94
C LYS A 147 -31.43 -31.84 -8.52
N GLU A 148 -32.70 -31.85 -8.10
CA GLU A 148 -33.71 -32.68 -8.74
C GLU A 148 -33.92 -32.25 -10.18
N ILE A 149 -34.06 -33.22 -11.09
CA ILE A 149 -34.28 -33.00 -12.52
C ILE A 149 -35.47 -33.83 -12.94
N TYR A 150 -36.48 -33.17 -13.51
CA TYR A 150 -37.65 -33.80 -14.10
C TYR A 150 -37.72 -33.44 -15.58
N TYR A 151 -37.89 -34.43 -16.45
CA TYR A 151 -38.12 -34.22 -17.87
C TYR A 151 -39.60 -34.45 -18.19
N SER A 152 -40.19 -33.52 -18.95
CA SER A 152 -41.55 -33.65 -19.50
C SER A 152 -41.47 -33.93 -21.00
N PRO A 153 -41.67 -35.19 -21.44
CA PRO A 153 -41.63 -35.54 -22.86
C PRO A 153 -42.70 -34.82 -23.68
N SER A 154 -43.90 -34.63 -23.12
CA SER A 154 -45.01 -33.97 -23.80
C SER A 154 -44.76 -32.49 -24.06
N GLN A 155 -43.99 -31.82 -23.20
CA GLN A 155 -43.62 -30.42 -23.34
C GLN A 155 -42.22 -30.21 -23.91
N ASN A 156 -41.48 -31.30 -24.18
CA ASN A 156 -40.07 -31.29 -24.57
C ASN A 156 -39.21 -30.37 -23.68
N LYS A 157 -39.43 -30.43 -22.35
CA LYS A 157 -38.86 -29.49 -21.38
C LYS A 157 -38.32 -30.17 -20.14
N THR A 158 -37.15 -29.71 -19.69
CA THR A 158 -36.52 -30.13 -18.43
C THR A 158 -36.76 -29.08 -17.34
N TYR A 159 -37.20 -29.55 -16.18
CA TYR A 159 -37.35 -28.80 -14.95
C TYR A 159 -36.22 -29.21 -14.01
N MET A 160 -35.56 -28.23 -13.40
CA MET A 160 -34.43 -28.49 -12.52
C MET A 160 -34.58 -27.64 -11.26
N GLY A 161 -34.29 -28.23 -10.10
CA GLY A 161 -34.22 -27.54 -8.82
C GLY A 161 -33.25 -26.36 -8.88
N LYS A 162 -33.48 -25.32 -8.07
CA LYS A 162 -32.57 -24.17 -7.97
C LYS A 162 -31.60 -24.37 -6.81
N THR A 163 -30.36 -23.95 -6.98
CA THR A 163 -29.44 -23.79 -5.85
C THR A 163 -29.88 -22.57 -5.02
N PRO A 164 -29.52 -22.51 -3.72
CA PRO A 164 -29.72 -21.30 -2.92
C PRO A 164 -29.13 -20.07 -3.63
N SER A 165 -29.79 -18.92 -3.52
CA SER A 165 -29.40 -17.67 -4.22
C SER A 165 -28.01 -17.18 -3.84
N GLU A 166 -27.53 -17.55 -2.65
CA GLU A 166 -26.22 -17.20 -2.11
C GLU A 166 -25.08 -17.97 -2.79
N ILE A 167 -25.39 -19.08 -3.48
CA ILE A 167 -24.41 -19.96 -4.12
C ILE A 167 -24.37 -19.66 -5.62
N GLU A 168 -23.39 -18.85 -6.00
CA GLU A 168 -23.08 -18.55 -7.39
C GLU A 168 -21.72 -19.14 -7.79
N GLY A 169 -21.73 -20.06 -8.75
CA GLY A 169 -20.55 -20.76 -9.23
C GLY A 169 -20.07 -21.86 -8.28
N GLU A 170 -18.78 -22.21 -8.39
CA GLU A 170 -18.17 -23.35 -7.68
C GLU A 170 -17.69 -23.01 -6.26
N PHE A 171 -17.48 -21.71 -5.96
CA PHE A 171 -16.92 -21.26 -4.68
C PHE A 171 -17.95 -20.46 -3.87
N GLY A 172 -18.20 -20.92 -2.65
CA GLY A 172 -19.10 -20.27 -1.71
C GLY A 172 -18.60 -18.92 -1.17
N PRO A 173 -19.46 -18.19 -0.42
CA PRO A 173 -19.14 -16.87 0.13
C PRO A 173 -17.94 -16.89 1.11
N GLY A 174 -17.72 -17.99 1.83
CA GLY A 174 -16.57 -18.13 2.75
C GLY A 174 -15.22 -18.04 2.02
N VAL A 175 -15.07 -18.74 0.89
CA VAL A 175 -13.84 -18.69 0.08
C VAL A 175 -13.68 -17.30 -0.55
N LYS A 176 -14.75 -16.76 -1.14
CA LYS A 176 -14.74 -15.43 -1.78
C LYS A 176 -14.35 -14.32 -0.79
N SER A 177 -14.94 -14.32 0.41
CA SER A 177 -14.62 -13.34 1.46
C SER A 177 -13.20 -13.51 2.01
N THR A 178 -12.73 -14.75 2.15
CA THR A 178 -11.34 -15.04 2.56
C THR A 178 -10.34 -14.47 1.54
N VAL A 179 -10.58 -14.69 0.24
CA VAL A 179 -9.73 -14.13 -0.83
C VAL A 179 -9.68 -12.60 -0.77
N LEU A 180 -10.83 -11.94 -0.62
CA LEU A 180 -10.91 -10.47 -0.50
C LEU A 180 -10.18 -9.97 0.75
N THR A 181 -10.35 -10.66 1.88
CA THR A 181 -9.70 -10.31 3.15
C THR A 181 -8.19 -10.44 3.05
N LEU A 182 -7.70 -11.57 2.53
CA LEU A 182 -6.27 -11.79 2.36
C LEU A 182 -5.65 -10.74 1.44
N LYS A 183 -6.33 -10.39 0.35
CA LYS A 183 -5.82 -9.40 -0.60
C LYS A 183 -5.83 -7.98 -0.04
N HIS A 184 -6.95 -7.53 0.51
CA HIS A 184 -7.17 -6.12 0.83
C HIS A 184 -6.89 -5.75 2.28
N VAL A 185 -6.99 -6.69 3.22
CA VAL A 185 -6.72 -6.45 4.65
C VAL A 185 -5.31 -6.91 5.02
N ALA A 186 -4.91 -8.09 4.53
CA ALA A 186 -3.62 -8.68 4.87
C ALA A 186 -2.52 -8.45 3.82
N ASN A 187 -2.82 -7.74 2.71
CA ASN A 187 -1.87 -7.43 1.64
C ASN A 187 -1.16 -8.66 1.03
N VAL A 188 -1.82 -9.81 0.99
CA VAL A 188 -1.26 -11.05 0.43
C VAL A 188 -1.36 -11.03 -1.10
N SER A 189 -0.29 -11.46 -1.79
CA SER A 189 -0.27 -11.55 -3.25
C SER A 189 -1.16 -12.70 -3.77
N GLU A 190 -1.68 -12.59 -5.00
CA GLU A 190 -2.56 -13.64 -5.57
C GLU A 190 -1.91 -15.03 -5.61
N PRO A 191 -0.61 -15.20 -5.96
CA PRO A 191 0.06 -16.50 -5.89
C PRO A 191 0.11 -17.07 -4.47
N LYS A 192 0.30 -16.22 -3.45
CA LYS A 192 0.31 -16.64 -2.05
C LYS A 192 -1.09 -16.95 -1.52
N ILE A 193 -2.12 -16.27 -2.00
CA ILE A 193 -3.52 -16.65 -1.74
C ILE A 193 -3.80 -18.02 -2.35
N HIS A 194 -3.36 -18.26 -3.58
CA HIS A 194 -3.51 -19.56 -4.24
C HIS A 194 -2.81 -20.69 -3.46
N GLU A 195 -1.55 -20.47 -3.08
CA GLU A 195 -0.77 -21.41 -2.24
C GLU A 195 -1.48 -21.69 -0.90
N PHE A 196 -1.94 -20.63 -0.22
CA PHE A 196 -2.68 -20.75 1.02
C PHE A 196 -3.93 -21.63 0.86
N LEU A 197 -4.78 -21.34 -0.15
CA LEU A 197 -6.00 -22.11 -0.39
C LEU A 197 -5.70 -23.57 -0.75
N GLY A 198 -4.67 -23.82 -1.56
CA GLY A 198 -4.21 -25.16 -1.91
C GLY A 198 -3.77 -25.98 -0.69
N ASN A 199 -3.05 -25.36 0.26
CA ASN A 199 -2.63 -26.02 1.50
C ASN A 199 -3.80 -26.49 2.38
N PHE A 200 -4.99 -25.91 2.20
CA PHE A 200 -6.22 -26.33 2.86
C PHE A 200 -7.16 -27.13 1.95
N ASN A 201 -6.64 -27.75 0.88
CA ASN A 201 -7.41 -28.57 -0.07
C ASN A 201 -8.56 -27.82 -0.77
N ILE A 202 -8.44 -26.51 -0.96
CA ILE A 202 -9.34 -25.75 -1.84
C ILE A 202 -8.74 -25.75 -3.25
N HIS A 203 -9.36 -26.50 -4.16
CA HIS A 203 -8.94 -26.59 -5.55
C HIS A 203 -9.47 -25.39 -6.34
N ILE A 204 -8.64 -24.37 -6.54
CA ILE A 204 -9.03 -23.13 -7.22
C ILE A 204 -7.96 -22.71 -8.23
N ALA A 205 -8.38 -22.30 -9.44
CA ALA A 205 -7.45 -21.77 -10.43
C ALA A 205 -7.01 -20.32 -10.08
N PRO A 206 -5.76 -19.91 -10.40
CA PRO A 206 -5.30 -18.53 -10.20
C PRO A 206 -6.19 -17.48 -10.90
N SER A 207 -6.70 -17.80 -12.10
CA SER A 207 -7.62 -16.92 -12.83
C SER A 207 -8.95 -16.72 -12.11
N THR A 208 -9.41 -17.71 -11.34
CA THR A 208 -10.63 -17.58 -10.52
C THR A 208 -10.39 -16.64 -9.35
N ILE A 209 -9.22 -16.67 -8.72
CA ILE A 209 -8.85 -15.70 -7.67
C ILE A 209 -8.88 -14.28 -8.24
N SER A 210 -8.23 -14.05 -9.39
CA SER A 210 -8.26 -12.75 -10.06
C SER A 210 -9.69 -12.28 -10.39
N ARG A 211 -10.56 -13.17 -10.87
CA ARG A 211 -11.99 -12.86 -11.11
C ARG A 211 -12.73 -12.51 -9.83
N ILE A 212 -12.50 -13.23 -8.73
CA ILE A 212 -13.11 -12.91 -7.42
C ILE A 212 -12.71 -11.50 -6.99
N LEU A 213 -11.48 -11.07 -7.24
CA LEU A 213 -10.99 -9.74 -6.88
C LEU A 213 -11.50 -8.62 -7.80
N THR A 214 -11.73 -8.90 -9.09
CA THR A 214 -11.93 -7.85 -10.11
C THR A 214 -13.33 -7.79 -10.72
N LYS A 215 -14.12 -8.87 -10.68
CA LYS A 215 -15.44 -8.94 -11.34
C LYS A 215 -16.58 -8.76 -10.34
N ASN A 216 -17.71 -8.26 -10.84
CA ASN A 216 -18.95 -8.03 -10.09
C ASN A 216 -18.72 -7.17 -8.84
N LYS A 217 -18.12 -5.98 -9.02
CA LYS A 217 -17.73 -5.05 -7.94
C LYS A 217 -18.55 -3.77 -7.93
N GLU A 218 -19.61 -3.70 -8.72
CA GLU A 218 -20.46 -2.52 -8.89
C GLU A 218 -21.12 -2.11 -7.58
N LEU A 219 -21.44 -3.07 -6.70
CA LEU A 219 -21.93 -2.77 -5.35
C LEU A 219 -20.87 -2.03 -4.52
N PHE A 220 -19.64 -2.55 -4.46
CA PHE A 220 -18.54 -1.89 -3.74
C PHE A 220 -18.17 -0.53 -4.33
N HIS A 221 -18.23 -0.39 -5.66
CA HIS A 221 -17.99 0.90 -6.30
C HIS A 221 -19.06 1.93 -5.95
N ARG A 222 -20.33 1.52 -5.87
CA ARG A 222 -21.43 2.38 -5.39
C ARG A 222 -21.25 2.74 -3.92
N GLU A 223 -20.99 1.77 -3.05
CA GLU A 223 -20.73 2.01 -1.62
C GLU A 223 -19.55 2.97 -1.43
N LYS A 224 -18.45 2.78 -2.17
CA LYS A 224 -17.31 3.71 -2.15
C LYS A 224 -17.73 5.13 -2.53
N ALA A 225 -18.51 5.29 -3.60
CA ALA A 225 -18.97 6.59 -4.07
C ALA A 225 -19.89 7.27 -3.03
N ASP A 226 -20.80 6.51 -2.42
CA ASP A 226 -21.72 6.99 -1.39
C ASP A 226 -20.97 7.42 -0.11
N ILE A 227 -20.03 6.58 0.35
CA ILE A 227 -19.17 6.89 1.50
C ILE A 227 -18.34 8.14 1.23
N PHE A 228 -17.73 8.22 0.04
CA PHE A 228 -16.91 9.38 -0.32
C PHE A 228 -17.74 10.67 -0.35
N ARG A 229 -18.92 10.62 -0.98
CA ARG A 229 -19.84 11.77 -1.04
C ARG A 229 -20.27 12.20 0.36
N ALA A 230 -20.71 11.28 1.21
CA ALA A 230 -21.08 11.58 2.59
C ALA A 230 -19.89 12.14 3.39
N GLY A 231 -18.70 11.58 3.17
CA GLY A 231 -17.44 12.01 3.76
C GLY A 231 -17.09 13.46 3.41
N LEU A 232 -17.25 13.87 2.15
CA LEU A 232 -17.00 15.24 1.72
C LEU A 232 -17.86 16.27 2.46
N PHE A 233 -19.12 15.93 2.79
CA PHE A 233 -20.03 16.81 3.52
C PHE A 233 -19.85 16.74 5.05
N SER A 234 -19.13 15.75 5.58
CA SER A 234 -18.99 15.54 7.02
C SER A 234 -18.11 16.57 7.73
N THR A 235 -17.24 17.28 6.99
CA THR A 235 -16.32 18.29 7.51
C THR A 235 -16.15 19.45 6.52
N GLY A 236 -15.92 20.66 7.03
CA GLY A 236 -15.60 21.85 6.20
C GLY A 236 -14.18 21.85 5.62
N TYR A 237 -13.40 20.81 5.87
CA TYR A 237 -12.03 20.61 5.38
C TYR A 237 -11.85 19.15 4.99
N GLN A 238 -10.90 18.90 4.08
CA GLN A 238 -10.46 17.56 3.72
C GLN A 238 -8.93 17.55 3.74
N GLN A 239 -8.33 16.47 4.23
CA GLN A 239 -6.90 16.24 4.05
C GLN A 239 -6.69 15.48 2.75
N MET A 240 -5.68 15.89 1.99
CA MET A 240 -5.26 15.20 0.77
C MET A 240 -3.76 14.93 0.78
N ASP A 241 -3.38 13.75 0.30
CA ASP A 241 -1.99 13.35 0.05
C ASP A 241 -1.94 12.53 -1.26
N ASP A 242 -0.76 12.37 -1.85
CA ASP A 242 -0.58 11.53 -3.04
C ASP A 242 0.69 10.67 -2.96
N THR A 243 0.57 9.43 -3.44
CA THR A 243 1.72 8.54 -3.63
C THR A 243 1.80 8.05 -5.06
N SER A 244 3.02 8.00 -5.61
CA SER A 244 3.27 7.41 -6.92
C SER A 244 2.90 5.92 -6.93
N SER A 245 2.33 5.46 -8.04
CA SER A 245 2.00 4.06 -8.31
C SER A 245 2.23 3.75 -9.79
N LYS A 246 2.26 2.46 -10.15
CA LYS A 246 2.30 2.02 -11.55
C LYS A 246 1.04 1.21 -11.86
N VAL A 247 0.36 1.59 -12.93
CA VAL A 247 -0.81 0.87 -13.47
C VAL A 247 -0.47 0.50 -14.90
N HIS A 248 -0.44 -0.81 -15.22
CA HIS A 248 -0.02 -1.33 -16.52
C HIS A 248 1.32 -0.73 -16.99
N SER A 249 2.31 -0.69 -16.09
CA SER A 249 3.64 -0.10 -16.32
C SER A 249 3.68 1.41 -16.59
N GLN A 250 2.54 2.11 -16.52
CA GLN A 250 2.47 3.56 -16.65
C GLN A 250 2.41 4.23 -15.28
N ASN A 251 3.13 5.33 -15.13
CA ASN A 251 3.12 6.12 -13.90
C ASN A 251 1.73 6.69 -13.64
N HIS A 252 1.22 6.45 -12.44
CA HIS A 252 -0.03 6.96 -11.91
C HIS A 252 0.22 7.53 -10.52
N TYR A 253 -0.77 8.23 -9.99
CA TYR A 253 -0.75 8.82 -8.66
C TYR A 253 -1.99 8.35 -7.91
N THR A 254 -1.79 7.76 -6.73
CA THR A 254 -2.87 7.38 -5.83
C THR A 254 -3.09 8.51 -4.84
N HIS A 255 -4.14 9.28 -5.07
CA HIS A 255 -4.62 10.34 -4.19
C HIS A 255 -5.35 9.72 -3.01
N ILE A 256 -5.02 10.19 -1.82
CA ILE A 256 -5.62 9.82 -0.55
C ILE A 256 -6.42 11.02 -0.09
N VAL A 257 -7.73 10.88 0.03
CA VAL A 257 -8.62 11.92 0.59
C VAL A 257 -9.19 11.41 1.88
N CYS A 258 -8.98 12.14 2.98
CA CYS A 258 -9.40 11.67 4.28
C CYS A 258 -9.81 12.79 5.24
N ASN A 259 -10.56 12.37 6.25
CA ASN A 259 -10.89 13.13 7.43
C ASN A 259 -11.10 12.14 8.61
N PRO A 260 -11.53 12.57 9.81
CA PRO A 260 -11.73 11.66 10.94
C PRO A 260 -12.74 10.52 10.72
N TYR A 261 -13.58 10.58 9.69
CA TYR A 261 -14.68 9.65 9.44
C TYR A 261 -14.44 8.70 8.25
N TYR A 262 -13.58 9.07 7.29
CA TYR A 262 -13.32 8.22 6.12
C TYR A 262 -11.92 8.42 5.53
N THR A 263 -11.53 7.46 4.70
CA THR A 263 -10.38 7.56 3.80
C THR A 263 -10.76 6.95 2.46
N ALA A 264 -10.57 7.69 1.38
CA ALA A 264 -10.83 7.25 0.02
C ALA A 264 -9.57 7.37 -0.83
N TYR A 265 -9.38 6.38 -1.70
CA TYR A 265 -8.22 6.29 -2.59
C TYR A 265 -8.66 6.42 -4.04
N PHE A 266 -7.97 7.25 -4.81
CA PHE A 266 -8.22 7.46 -6.24
C PHE A 266 -6.91 7.39 -7.00
N THR A 267 -6.77 6.40 -7.87
CA THR A 267 -5.57 6.26 -8.71
C THR A 267 -5.84 6.87 -10.07
N THR A 268 -5.13 7.95 -10.39
CA THR A 268 -5.31 8.72 -11.63
C THR A 268 -3.98 8.86 -12.37
N PRO A 269 -3.96 9.05 -13.70
CA PRO A 269 -2.72 9.23 -14.46
C PRO A 269 -1.98 10.53 -14.12
N ARG A 270 -2.71 11.54 -13.62
CA ARG A 270 -2.21 12.90 -13.34
C ARG A 270 -2.38 13.25 -11.86
N LYS A 271 -1.65 14.28 -11.41
CA LYS A 271 -1.80 14.90 -10.09
C LYS A 271 -1.92 16.42 -10.14
N ASP A 272 -2.35 16.94 -11.28
CA ASP A 272 -2.51 18.39 -11.44
C ASP A 272 -3.71 18.91 -10.63
N ARG A 273 -3.78 20.23 -10.50
CA ARG A 273 -4.87 20.92 -9.80
C ARG A 273 -6.25 20.50 -10.31
N LEU A 274 -6.39 20.22 -11.60
CA LEU A 274 -7.69 19.90 -12.19
C LEU A 274 -8.13 18.49 -11.78
N THR A 275 -7.20 17.53 -11.72
CA THR A 275 -7.46 16.20 -11.17
C THR A 275 -7.86 16.23 -9.70
N VAL A 276 -7.26 17.11 -8.90
CA VAL A 276 -7.68 17.29 -7.49
C VAL A 276 -9.13 17.78 -7.41
N LEU A 277 -9.52 18.74 -8.26
CA LEU A 277 -10.89 19.27 -8.31
C LEU A 277 -11.90 18.23 -8.83
N ASP A 278 -11.49 17.40 -9.79
CA ASP A 278 -12.28 16.27 -10.28
C ASP A 278 -12.60 15.27 -9.16
N ILE A 279 -11.58 14.86 -8.41
CA ILE A 279 -11.72 13.96 -7.26
C ILE A 279 -12.67 14.57 -6.22
N LEU A 280 -12.47 15.84 -5.83
CA LEU A 280 -13.32 16.51 -4.84
C LEU A 280 -14.77 16.70 -5.29
N ARG A 281 -15.05 16.66 -6.60
CA ARG A 281 -16.42 16.68 -7.14
C ARG A 281 -17.07 15.31 -7.22
N GLY A 282 -16.33 14.25 -6.87
CA GLY A 282 -16.80 12.87 -7.02
C GLY A 282 -16.77 12.36 -8.46
N ASP A 283 -16.01 13.03 -9.34
CA ASP A 283 -15.82 12.65 -10.74
C ASP A 283 -14.32 12.49 -11.01
N PRO A 284 -13.66 11.44 -10.46
CA PRO A 284 -12.22 11.29 -10.53
C PRO A 284 -11.66 11.12 -11.95
N ASP A 285 -12.50 10.71 -12.90
CA ASP A 285 -12.14 10.57 -14.32
C ASP A 285 -12.24 11.91 -15.07
N GLY A 286 -12.95 12.89 -14.48
CA GLY A 286 -13.07 14.26 -14.99
C GLY A 286 -13.94 14.39 -16.24
N GLU A 287 -14.70 13.35 -16.59
CA GLU A 287 -15.52 13.29 -17.81
C GLU A 287 -16.68 14.29 -17.77
N SER A 288 -17.17 14.64 -16.58
CA SER A 288 -18.30 15.55 -16.37
C SER A 288 -17.87 16.96 -15.95
N ARG A 289 -16.59 17.32 -16.13
CA ARG A 289 -16.08 18.64 -15.72
C ARG A 289 -16.82 19.78 -16.42
N SER A 290 -17.64 20.49 -15.63
CA SER A 290 -18.26 21.75 -16.01
C SER A 290 -17.69 22.92 -15.20
N TYR A 291 -17.80 24.12 -15.76
CA TYR A 291 -17.42 25.37 -15.13
C TYR A 291 -18.65 26.25 -14.98
N CYS A 292 -18.86 26.80 -13.80
CA CYS A 292 -19.92 27.79 -13.57
C CYS A 292 -19.32 29.19 -13.70
N PHE A 293 -19.86 29.98 -14.63
CA PHE A 293 -19.53 31.39 -14.79
C PHE A 293 -20.66 32.24 -14.22
N ASN A 294 -20.50 32.68 -12.98
CA ASN A 294 -21.40 33.61 -12.30
C ASN A 294 -20.76 35.01 -12.18
N GLU A 295 -21.50 35.99 -11.66
CA GLU A 295 -20.99 37.36 -11.46
C GLU A 295 -19.70 37.41 -10.63
N GLU A 296 -19.54 36.51 -9.67
CA GLU A 296 -18.31 36.39 -8.88
C GLU A 296 -17.12 35.93 -9.73
N ALA A 297 -17.31 34.92 -10.60
CA ALA A 297 -16.30 34.47 -11.54
C ALA A 297 -15.87 35.61 -12.49
N PHE A 298 -16.84 36.39 -13.01
CA PHE A 298 -16.55 37.58 -13.82
C PHE A 298 -15.84 38.68 -13.03
N GLY A 299 -16.22 38.89 -11.76
CA GLY A 299 -15.55 39.82 -10.85
C GLY A 299 -14.10 39.43 -10.55
N ILE A 300 -13.79 38.14 -10.40
CA ILE A 300 -12.42 37.63 -10.23
C ILE A 300 -11.62 37.78 -11.54
N MET A 301 -12.22 37.48 -12.69
CA MET A 301 -11.59 37.66 -14.00
C MET A 301 -11.23 39.12 -14.27
N ALA A 302 -12.12 40.06 -13.95
CA ALA A 302 -11.89 41.49 -14.11
C ALA A 302 -10.75 42.03 -13.21
N LYS A 303 -10.50 41.39 -12.06
CA LYS A 303 -9.41 41.75 -11.12
C LYS A 303 -8.02 41.24 -11.55
N GLY A 304 -7.92 40.56 -12.68
CA GLY A 304 -6.64 40.18 -13.28
C GLY A 304 -6.25 38.73 -13.00
N LEU A 305 -6.83 37.81 -13.76
CA LEU A 305 -6.10 36.59 -14.13
C LEU A 305 -4.94 37.02 -15.05
N GLN A 306 -3.70 36.77 -14.63
CA GLN A 306 -2.52 37.04 -15.46
C GLN A 306 -2.71 36.44 -16.86
N ARG A 307 -2.45 37.26 -17.88
CA ARG A 307 -2.79 37.14 -19.31
C ARG A 307 -2.46 35.84 -20.07
N ASN A 308 -1.93 34.79 -19.44
CA ASN A 308 -1.37 33.63 -20.15
C ASN A 308 -2.29 32.40 -20.29
N LYS A 309 -3.58 32.46 -19.91
CA LYS A 309 -4.50 31.30 -20.05
C LYS A 309 -5.93 31.66 -20.45
N VAL A 310 -6.11 32.60 -21.37
CA VAL A 310 -7.42 32.76 -22.04
C VAL A 310 -7.43 31.86 -23.28
N ALA A 311 -7.77 30.59 -23.10
CA ALA A 311 -8.05 29.68 -24.20
C ALA A 311 -9.58 29.53 -24.34
N ASN A 312 -10.10 30.07 -25.44
CA ASN A 312 -11.39 29.81 -26.09
C ASN A 312 -12.62 29.65 -25.18
N VAL A 313 -13.27 30.77 -24.89
CA VAL A 313 -14.69 30.79 -24.51
C VAL A 313 -15.51 30.93 -25.80
N ILE A 314 -16.24 29.87 -26.16
CA ILE A 314 -17.27 29.89 -27.21
C ILE A 314 -18.54 30.48 -26.59
N LYS A 315 -19.23 31.34 -27.36
CA LYS A 315 -20.52 31.95 -27.02
C LYS A 315 -21.64 30.92 -26.92
#